data_AF-A0A484L5U6-F1
#
_entry.id   AF-A0A484L5U6-F1
#
_cell.length_a   1.000
_cell.length_b   1.000
_cell.length_c   1.000
_cell.angle_alpha   90.00
_cell.angle_beta   90.00
_cell.angle_gamma   90.00
#
_symmetry.space_group_name_H-M   'P 1'
#
loop_
_entity.id
_entity.type
_entity.pdbx_description
1 polymer ?
#
loop_
_entity_poly.entity_id
_entity_poly.type
_entity_poly.pdbx_seq_one_letter_code
_entity_poly.pdbx_strand_id
1 'polypeptide(L)'
;MQEVDRFDDLCDFLKKDGFKGVYMPRTGEACDGCAIFWKKKVFSLLHEEKIEFQSFGLNHNVAQFCVLKMNKKQVQSKSHRQESKSKLTPNQSLVVGNIHVLYNPRRGDIKLGQVRLFLEKAHCLSQEWGSIPVILAGDLNSTPQSPMYQFLESSRLNVQFLDRRNISGQQEYECCGNGFAFQNSNIRRCTTSASHSKTWMNGWSEEELMLATGSRTATHLQHNLKLYSAYLGVPGSRATRDNYGEPLATSHHSKFSGTVDYIWHTEQLIPVRVLDTLPMHILRRTGGLPSKVWGSDHLALVCELAFAAADDDDNNKNM
;
A
#
# COMPACT_ATOMS: atom_id res chain seq x y z
N MET A 1 -10.33 2.06 -1.30
CA MET A 1 -10.94 1.24 -2.38
C MET A 1 -10.39 1.74 -3.69
N GLN A 2 -10.10 0.81 -4.60
CA GLN A 2 -9.57 1.05 -5.94
C GLN A 2 -10.60 0.54 -6.96
N GLU A 3 -10.47 0.93 -8.23
CA GLU A 3 -11.36 0.55 -9.32
C GLU A 3 -12.85 0.87 -9.07
N VAL A 4 -13.12 2.01 -8.41
CA VAL A 4 -14.50 2.44 -8.12
C VAL A 4 -15.06 3.22 -9.30
N ASP A 5 -16.00 2.65 -10.03
CA ASP A 5 -16.66 3.22 -11.23
C ASP A 5 -18.04 3.84 -10.93
N ARG A 6 -18.76 3.31 -9.93
CA ARG A 6 -20.10 3.74 -9.51
C ARG A 6 -20.09 4.34 -8.10
N PHE A 7 -19.29 5.39 -7.92
CA PHE A 7 -19.09 6.00 -6.60
C PHE A 7 -20.40 6.46 -5.93
N ASP A 8 -21.31 7.09 -6.68
CA ASP A 8 -22.55 7.62 -6.10
C ASP A 8 -23.45 6.51 -5.53
N ASP A 9 -23.62 5.41 -6.27
CA ASP A 9 -24.39 4.25 -5.80
C ASP A 9 -23.75 3.62 -4.55
N LEU A 10 -22.42 3.48 -4.57
CA LEU A 10 -21.66 2.95 -3.45
C LEU A 10 -21.74 3.87 -2.23
N CYS A 11 -21.67 5.18 -2.44
CA CYS A 11 -21.78 6.19 -1.40
C CYS A 11 -23.17 6.15 -0.75
N ASP A 12 -24.23 6.08 -1.55
CA ASP A 12 -25.60 5.97 -1.05
C ASP A 12 -25.84 4.66 -0.30
N PHE A 13 -25.24 3.56 -0.74
CA PHE A 13 -25.28 2.28 -0.03
C PHE A 13 -24.57 2.37 1.33
N LEU A 14 -23.29 2.79 1.35
CA LEU A 14 -22.47 2.83 2.57
C LEU A 14 -22.92 3.91 3.56
N LYS A 15 -23.58 4.96 3.09
CA LYS A 15 -24.18 6.00 3.93
C LYS A 15 -25.25 5.45 4.88
N LYS A 16 -25.97 4.40 4.47
CA LYS A 16 -26.95 3.69 5.33
C LYS A 16 -26.29 3.10 6.58
N ASP A 17 -25.03 2.66 6.44
CA ASP A 17 -24.21 2.16 7.55
C ASP A 17 -23.44 3.27 8.27
N GLY A 18 -23.70 4.54 7.96
CA GLY A 18 -23.08 5.69 8.60
C GLY A 18 -21.67 6.02 8.12
N PHE A 19 -21.27 5.53 6.95
CA PHE A 19 -20.06 5.98 6.29
C PHE A 19 -20.29 7.31 5.57
N LYS A 20 -19.19 8.07 5.43
CA LYS A 20 -19.05 9.17 4.47
C LYS A 20 -17.80 8.86 3.66
N GLY A 21 -17.78 9.24 2.38
CA GLY A 21 -16.62 9.03 1.54
C GLY A 21 -16.28 10.21 0.65
N VAL A 22 -15.07 10.16 0.12
CA VAL A 22 -14.58 11.01 -0.97
C VAL A 22 -14.09 10.12 -2.11
N TYR A 23 -14.03 10.72 -3.30
CA TYR A 23 -13.69 10.02 -4.53
C TYR A 23 -12.75 10.86 -5.38
N MET A 24 -11.84 10.15 -6.05
CA MET A 24 -10.98 10.70 -7.09
C MET A 24 -11.02 9.78 -8.31
N PRO A 25 -11.71 10.18 -9.40
CA PRO A 25 -11.66 9.44 -10.67
C PRO A 25 -10.25 9.48 -11.26
N ARG A 26 -9.87 8.45 -12.01
CA ARG A 26 -8.70 8.51 -12.89
C ARG A 26 -8.90 9.59 -13.95
N THR A 27 -7.80 10.13 -14.47
CA THR A 27 -7.88 11.04 -15.61
C THR A 27 -8.02 10.25 -16.92
N GLY A 28 -8.30 10.93 -18.04
CA GLY A 28 -8.47 10.28 -19.33
C GLY A 28 -9.84 9.60 -19.50
N GLU A 29 -9.89 8.49 -20.23
CA GLU A 29 -11.14 7.80 -20.61
C GLU A 29 -11.60 6.74 -19.57
N ALA A 30 -10.78 6.46 -18.57
CA ALA A 30 -11.10 5.48 -17.54
C ALA A 30 -12.26 5.99 -16.66
N CYS A 31 -13.28 5.14 -16.43
CA CYS A 31 -14.47 5.51 -15.67
C CYS A 31 -14.37 5.24 -14.16
N ASP A 32 -13.27 4.66 -13.71
CA ASP A 32 -13.02 4.25 -12.32
C ASP A 32 -12.02 5.18 -11.60
N GLY A 33 -11.86 4.97 -10.30
CA GLY A 33 -10.95 5.75 -9.48
C GLY A 33 -10.71 5.18 -8.10
N CYS A 34 -10.18 6.03 -7.22
CA CYS A 34 -9.93 5.71 -5.82
C CYS A 34 -10.98 6.37 -4.93
N ALA A 35 -11.44 5.63 -3.91
CA ALA A 35 -12.34 6.16 -2.89
C ALA A 35 -11.85 5.85 -1.48
N ILE A 36 -12.05 6.80 -0.57
CA ILE A 36 -11.79 6.66 0.87
C ILE A 36 -13.10 6.89 1.62
N PHE A 37 -13.50 5.91 2.44
CA PHE A 37 -14.69 5.99 3.29
C PHE A 37 -14.31 5.90 4.76
N TRP A 38 -15.03 6.62 5.62
CA TRP A 38 -14.86 6.59 7.08
C TRP A 38 -16.21 6.65 7.79
N LYS A 39 -16.30 6.06 8.99
CA LYS A 39 -17.49 6.16 9.84
C LYS A 39 -17.61 7.58 10.38
N LYS A 40 -18.65 8.32 10.01
CA LYS A 40 -18.88 9.72 10.44
C LYS A 40 -18.93 9.89 11.97
N LYS A 41 -19.42 8.87 12.69
CA LYS A 41 -19.48 8.88 14.15
C LYS A 41 -18.09 8.78 14.78
N VAL A 42 -17.15 8.10 14.14
CA VAL A 42 -15.79 7.85 14.65
C VAL A 42 -14.81 8.91 14.17
N PHE A 43 -14.89 9.32 12.91
CA PHE A 43 -13.95 10.26 12.31
C PHE A 43 -14.63 11.47 11.68
N SER A 44 -13.95 12.61 11.76
CA SER A 44 -14.25 13.84 11.02
C SER A 44 -13.14 14.11 10.02
N LEU A 45 -13.51 14.41 8.78
CA LEU A 45 -12.55 14.84 7.75
C LEU A 45 -12.09 16.26 8.04
N LEU A 46 -10.77 16.46 8.11
CA LEU A 46 -10.13 17.76 8.30
C LEU A 46 -9.57 18.32 6.99
N HIS A 47 -8.98 17.47 6.17
CA HIS A 47 -8.35 17.85 4.89
C HIS A 47 -8.46 16.71 3.89
N GLU A 48 -8.60 17.05 2.62
CA GLU A 48 -8.54 16.13 1.49
C GLU A 48 -7.46 16.63 0.53
N GLU A 49 -6.60 15.71 0.09
CA GLU A 49 -5.54 16.01 -0.87
C GLU A 49 -5.57 14.96 -1.99
N LYS A 50 -5.18 15.37 -3.20
CA LYS A 50 -5.24 14.52 -4.40
C LYS A 50 -3.94 14.61 -5.17
N ILE A 51 -3.58 13.53 -5.87
CA ILE A 51 -2.50 13.50 -6.84
C ILE A 51 -3.03 13.00 -8.16
N GLU A 52 -2.90 13.82 -9.20
CA GLU A 52 -3.07 13.44 -10.59
C GLU A 52 -1.68 13.16 -11.18
N PHE A 53 -1.32 11.88 -11.31
CA PHE A 53 0.03 11.50 -11.74
C PHE A 53 0.35 11.96 -13.17
N GLN A 54 -0.69 12.23 -13.98
CA GLN A 54 -0.54 12.75 -15.34
C GLN A 54 0.18 14.09 -15.36
N SER A 55 -0.02 14.94 -14.35
CA SER A 55 0.66 16.24 -14.24
C SER A 55 2.19 16.11 -14.08
N PHE A 56 2.68 14.91 -13.74
CA PHE A 56 4.09 14.54 -13.62
C PHE A 56 4.58 13.63 -14.76
N GLY A 57 3.77 13.39 -15.79
CA GLY A 57 4.09 12.46 -16.88
C GLY A 57 3.97 10.97 -16.49
N LEU A 58 3.33 10.67 -15.35
CA LEU A 58 3.27 9.34 -14.75
C LEU A 58 1.94 8.63 -15.01
N ASN A 59 1.41 8.75 -16.23
CA ASN A 59 0.14 8.15 -16.67
C ASN A 59 -1.11 8.72 -15.94
N HIS A 60 -2.30 8.22 -16.27
CA HIS A 60 -3.59 8.72 -15.81
C HIS A 60 -4.04 8.17 -14.44
N ASN A 61 -3.15 7.47 -13.74
CA ASN A 61 -3.42 7.00 -12.38
C ASN A 61 -3.62 8.18 -11.42
N VAL A 62 -4.23 7.90 -10.29
CA VAL A 62 -4.48 8.89 -9.23
C VAL A 62 -4.18 8.32 -7.85
N ALA A 63 -3.96 9.21 -6.91
CA ALA A 63 -3.94 8.90 -5.48
C ALA A 63 -4.73 9.95 -4.70
N GLN A 64 -5.21 9.58 -3.52
CA GLN A 64 -6.00 10.45 -2.66
C GLN A 64 -5.56 10.29 -1.21
N PHE A 65 -5.64 11.37 -0.45
CA PHE A 65 -5.40 11.39 0.98
C PHE A 65 -6.56 12.06 1.72
N CYS A 66 -6.77 11.62 2.96
CA CYS A 66 -7.64 12.26 3.92
C CYS A 66 -6.88 12.45 5.23
N VAL A 67 -6.91 13.64 5.80
CA VAL A 67 -6.57 13.85 7.20
C VAL A 67 -7.84 13.67 8.02
N LEU A 68 -7.87 12.63 8.84
CA LEU A 68 -9.04 12.25 9.64
C LEU A 68 -8.75 12.49 11.12
N LYS A 69 -9.69 13.12 11.81
CA LYS A 69 -9.66 13.31 13.27
C LYS A 69 -10.63 12.37 13.96
N MET A 70 -10.15 11.65 14.97
CA MET A 70 -11.00 10.80 15.80
C MET A 70 -11.88 11.63 16.72
N ASN A 71 -13.17 11.28 16.79
CA ASN A 71 -14.17 11.95 17.60
C ASN A 71 -14.11 11.41 19.04
N LYS A 72 -13.95 12.30 20.02
CA LYS A 72 -13.71 11.97 21.45
C LYS A 72 -14.85 11.25 22.20
N LYS A 73 -15.97 10.90 21.55
CA LYS A 73 -17.22 10.53 22.23
C LYS A 73 -17.41 9.04 22.59
N GLN A 74 -16.39 8.18 22.49
CA GLN A 74 -16.58 6.74 22.74
C GLN A 74 -15.68 6.05 23.77
N VAL A 75 -14.77 6.75 24.47
CA VAL A 75 -13.90 6.11 25.49
C VAL A 75 -14.42 6.28 26.93
N GLN A 76 -15.45 7.09 27.16
CA GLN A 76 -16.06 7.20 28.49
C GLN A 76 -17.21 6.19 28.67
N SER A 77 -16.88 4.90 28.85
CA SER A 77 -17.81 3.96 29.49
C SER A 77 -17.29 3.54 30.87
N LYS A 78 -17.89 4.14 31.89
CA LYS A 78 -18.17 3.56 33.23
C LYS A 78 -16.99 2.94 33.99
N SER A 79 -16.07 3.78 34.46
CA SER A 79 -15.36 3.51 35.71
C SER A 79 -15.39 4.75 36.59
N HIS A 80 -16.16 4.68 37.67
CA HIS A 80 -16.04 5.61 38.78
C HIS A 80 -14.61 5.55 39.31
N ARG A 81 -13.87 6.67 39.25
CA ARG A 81 -13.14 7.32 40.36
C ARG A 81 -11.96 8.16 39.87
N GLN A 82 -11.87 9.33 40.51
CA GLN A 82 -10.75 10.27 40.61
C GLN A 82 -10.37 11.10 39.37
N GLU A 83 -10.66 12.39 39.50
CA GLU A 83 -10.10 13.52 38.76
C GLU A 83 -8.58 13.60 39.00
N SER A 84 -7.81 12.75 38.34
CA SER A 84 -6.42 13.04 38.03
C SER A 84 -6.40 13.91 36.77
N LYS A 85 -5.80 15.11 36.84
CA LYS A 85 -5.56 16.03 35.72
C LYS A 85 -5.18 15.23 34.46
N SER A 86 -6.15 15.00 33.59
CA SER A 86 -5.93 14.21 32.38
C SER A 86 -4.98 14.99 31.50
N LYS A 87 -3.71 14.53 31.39
CA LYS A 87 -2.80 14.90 30.31
C LYS A 87 -3.64 14.91 29.03
N LEU A 88 -3.69 16.05 28.34
CA LEU A 88 -4.46 16.23 27.11
C LEU A 88 -4.17 15.03 26.20
N THR A 89 -5.18 14.20 25.94
CA THR A 89 -5.06 13.16 24.90
C THR A 89 -4.60 13.88 23.63
N PRO A 90 -3.48 13.48 23.00
CA PRO A 90 -3.03 14.10 21.77
C PRO A 90 -4.20 14.13 20.79
N ASN A 91 -4.28 15.19 19.97
CA ASN A 91 -5.27 15.28 18.92
C ASN A 91 -5.08 14.04 18.02
N GLN A 92 -5.92 13.01 18.17
CA GLN A 92 -5.82 11.74 17.45
C GLN A 92 -6.29 11.94 16.01
N SER A 93 -5.48 12.66 15.25
CA SER A 93 -5.59 12.77 13.80
C SER A 93 -4.64 11.79 13.14
N LEU A 94 -4.97 11.35 11.94
CA LEU A 94 -4.10 10.52 11.11
C LEU A 94 -4.27 10.88 9.63
N VAL A 95 -3.22 10.65 8.84
CA VAL A 95 -3.27 10.68 7.38
C VAL A 95 -3.67 9.30 6.89
N VAL A 96 -4.66 9.22 6.01
CA VAL A 96 -5.04 8.00 5.28
C VAL A 96 -4.83 8.25 3.81
N GLY A 97 -3.86 7.57 3.21
CA GLY A 97 -3.59 7.59 1.77
C GLY A 97 -4.13 6.34 1.08
N ASN A 98 -4.62 6.53 -0.15
CA ASN A 98 -5.07 5.46 -1.03
C ASN A 98 -4.52 5.66 -2.44
N ILE A 99 -3.97 4.60 -3.05
CA ILE A 99 -3.41 4.62 -4.39
C ILE A 99 -3.77 3.35 -5.17
N HIS A 100 -3.85 3.48 -6.50
CA HIS A 100 -3.82 2.36 -7.44
C HIS A 100 -2.69 2.60 -8.46
N VAL A 101 -1.56 1.93 -8.24
CA VAL A 101 -0.34 2.06 -9.05
C VAL A 101 -0.54 1.43 -10.43
N LEU A 102 0.11 1.98 -11.46
CA LEU A 102 0.06 1.48 -12.84
C LEU A 102 0.21 -0.04 -12.91
N TYR A 103 -0.68 -0.74 -13.63
CA TYR A 103 -0.60 -2.20 -13.76
C TYR A 103 0.65 -2.68 -14.53
N ASN A 104 0.98 -2.04 -15.67
CA ASN A 104 1.99 -2.53 -16.62
C ASN A 104 3.33 -2.92 -15.93
N PRO A 105 3.67 -4.22 -15.89
CA PRO A 105 4.80 -4.71 -15.09
C PRO A 105 6.15 -4.22 -15.61
N ARG A 106 6.24 -3.89 -16.90
CA ARG A 106 7.46 -3.41 -17.56
C ARG A 106 7.77 -1.95 -17.27
N ARG A 107 6.82 -1.18 -16.75
CA ARG A 107 6.94 0.27 -16.52
C ARG A 107 7.30 0.62 -15.07
N GLY A 108 8.34 -0.03 -14.53
CA GLY A 108 8.84 0.26 -13.20
C GLY A 108 9.31 1.70 -12.99
N ASP A 109 9.68 2.38 -14.08
CA ASP A 109 9.96 3.81 -14.13
C ASP A 109 8.76 4.66 -13.69
N ILE A 110 7.59 4.40 -14.27
CA ILE A 110 6.35 5.09 -13.87
C ILE A 110 5.91 4.65 -12.47
N LYS A 111 5.94 3.34 -12.19
CA LYS A 111 5.52 2.81 -10.88
C LYS A 111 6.30 3.46 -9.73
N LEU A 112 7.64 3.57 -9.86
CA LEU A 112 8.48 4.21 -8.84
C LEU A 112 8.18 5.68 -8.70
N GLY A 113 7.97 6.40 -9.81
CA GLY A 113 7.58 7.81 -9.77
C GLY A 113 6.27 8.03 -9.02
N GLN A 114 5.27 7.19 -9.28
CA GLN A 114 3.96 7.25 -8.61
C GLN A 114 4.09 7.01 -7.10
N VAL A 115 4.78 5.93 -6.71
CA VAL A 115 4.99 5.59 -5.31
C VAL A 115 5.85 6.64 -4.59
N ARG A 116 6.90 7.16 -5.22
CA ARG A 116 7.74 8.24 -4.68
C ARG A 116 6.92 9.48 -4.33
N LEU A 117 6.15 10.01 -5.29
CA LEU A 117 5.31 11.20 -5.08
C LEU A 117 4.22 10.96 -4.04
N PHE A 118 3.64 9.75 -4.02
CA PHE A 118 2.65 9.35 -3.02
C PHE A 118 3.25 9.37 -1.60
N LEU A 119 4.45 8.81 -1.43
CA LEU A 119 5.15 8.79 -0.14
C LEU A 119 5.62 10.18 0.30
N GLU A 120 6.11 10.99 -0.63
CA GLU A 120 6.50 12.38 -0.38
C GLU A 120 5.30 13.20 0.11
N LYS A 121 4.16 13.11 -0.58
CA LYS A 121 2.94 13.83 -0.18
C LYS A 121 2.41 13.35 1.17
N ALA A 122 2.41 12.04 1.43
CA ALA A 122 2.03 11.47 2.72
C ALA A 122 2.90 12.02 3.87
N HIS A 123 4.21 12.12 3.64
CA HIS A 123 5.14 12.70 4.59
C HIS A 123 4.87 14.18 4.85
N CYS A 124 4.70 14.99 3.79
CA CYS A 124 4.38 16.41 3.94
C CYS A 124 3.09 16.62 4.74
N LEU A 125 2.02 15.90 4.40
CA LEU A 125 0.76 15.96 5.15
C LEU A 125 0.94 15.53 6.61
N SER A 126 1.72 14.49 6.90
CA SER A 126 2.02 14.11 8.29
C SER A 126 2.69 15.28 9.03
N GLN A 127 3.69 15.91 8.43
CA GLN A 127 4.46 17.00 9.06
C GLN A 127 3.62 18.27 9.26
N GLU A 128 2.87 18.69 8.25
CA GLU A 128 1.97 19.86 8.28
C GLU A 128 0.95 19.78 9.43
N TRP A 129 0.52 18.57 9.76
CA TRP A 129 -0.46 18.32 10.81
C TRP A 129 0.16 17.92 12.16
N GLY A 130 1.46 18.15 12.34
CA GLY A 130 2.17 17.94 13.59
C GLY A 130 2.73 16.52 13.76
N SER A 131 3.32 15.96 12.71
CA SER A 131 3.87 14.60 12.67
C SER A 131 2.86 13.52 13.05
N ILE A 132 1.62 13.66 12.55
CA ILE A 132 0.55 12.70 12.84
C ILE A 132 0.81 11.34 12.14
N PRO A 133 0.28 10.24 12.69
CA PRO A 133 0.45 8.90 12.11
C PRO A 133 -0.10 8.81 10.69
N VAL A 134 0.48 7.91 9.89
CA VAL A 134 0.11 7.70 8.48
C VAL A 134 -0.30 6.24 8.27
N ILE A 135 -1.40 6.04 7.56
CA ILE A 135 -1.82 4.76 6.98
C ILE A 135 -1.86 4.93 5.46
N LEU A 136 -1.18 4.05 4.73
CA LEU A 136 -1.18 4.03 3.27
C LEU A 136 -1.69 2.68 2.79
N ALA A 137 -2.81 2.68 2.09
CA ALA A 137 -3.38 1.48 1.51
C ALA A 137 -3.41 1.58 -0.02
N GLY A 138 -3.44 0.45 -0.70
CA GLY A 138 -3.55 0.48 -2.16
C GLY A 138 -3.19 -0.83 -2.83
N ASP A 139 -3.57 -0.92 -4.10
CA ASP A 139 -2.99 -1.86 -5.04
C ASP A 139 -1.71 -1.22 -5.59
N LEU A 140 -0.57 -1.78 -5.19
CA LEU A 140 0.75 -1.33 -5.62
C LEU A 140 1.22 -2.00 -6.91
N ASN A 141 0.48 -2.99 -7.41
CA ASN A 141 0.86 -3.82 -8.55
C ASN A 141 2.32 -4.28 -8.43
N SER A 142 2.74 -4.66 -7.22
CA SER A 142 4.11 -5.00 -6.87
C SER A 142 4.14 -6.09 -5.80
N THR A 143 5.02 -7.07 -5.95
CA THR A 143 5.10 -8.25 -5.06
C THR A 143 5.97 -8.01 -3.83
N PRO A 144 5.84 -8.79 -2.74
CA PRO A 144 6.63 -8.56 -1.52
C PRO A 144 8.15 -8.72 -1.70
N GLN A 145 8.58 -9.50 -2.71
CA GLN A 145 10.01 -9.71 -3.02
C GLN A 145 10.57 -8.67 -4.02
N SER A 146 9.77 -7.67 -4.38
CA SER A 146 10.12 -6.69 -5.40
C SER A 146 11.03 -5.57 -4.86
N PRO A 147 11.87 -4.96 -5.72
CA PRO A 147 12.55 -3.72 -5.39
C PRO A 147 11.63 -2.59 -4.92
N MET A 148 10.38 -2.55 -5.41
CA MET A 148 9.35 -1.61 -4.93
C MET A 148 9.02 -1.82 -3.46
N TYR A 149 8.80 -3.07 -3.04
CA TYR A 149 8.52 -3.38 -1.63
C TYR A 149 9.72 -3.01 -0.75
N GLN A 150 10.94 -3.33 -1.20
CA GLN A 150 12.17 -2.93 -0.52
C GLN A 150 12.28 -1.41 -0.36
N PHE A 151 11.87 -0.63 -1.37
CA PHE A 151 11.88 0.83 -1.28
C PHE A 151 10.97 1.32 -0.15
N LEU A 152 9.73 0.81 -0.07
CA LEU A 152 8.75 1.14 0.98
C LEU A 152 9.26 0.78 2.38
N GLU A 153 9.81 -0.42 2.53
CA GLU A 153 10.28 -0.95 3.82
C GLU A 153 11.57 -0.25 4.30
N SER A 154 12.60 -0.19 3.45
CA SER A 154 13.92 0.32 3.83
C SER A 154 14.08 1.83 3.69
N SER A 155 13.06 2.50 3.14
CA SER A 155 13.06 3.92 2.79
C SER A 155 14.07 4.35 1.74
N ARG A 156 14.81 3.42 1.14
CA ARG A 156 15.90 3.69 0.20
C ARG A 156 15.92 2.66 -0.93
N LEU A 157 16.24 3.11 -2.14
CA LEU A 157 16.45 2.21 -3.27
C LEU A 157 17.50 2.80 -4.20
N ASN A 158 18.50 1.99 -4.58
CA ASN A 158 19.44 2.34 -5.65
C ASN A 158 19.05 1.60 -6.93
N VAL A 159 18.62 2.33 -7.96
CA VAL A 159 18.17 1.77 -9.24
C VAL A 159 19.29 1.54 -10.25
N GLN A 160 20.54 1.95 -9.95
CA GLN A 160 21.66 1.92 -10.89
C GLN A 160 21.90 0.54 -11.52
N PHE A 161 21.68 -0.53 -10.75
CA PHE A 161 21.88 -1.92 -11.19
C PHE A 161 20.58 -2.72 -11.32
N LEU A 162 19.43 -2.04 -11.28
CA LEU A 162 18.12 -2.66 -11.39
C LEU A 162 17.58 -2.48 -12.81
N ASP A 163 17.03 -3.55 -13.38
CA ASP A 163 16.22 -3.45 -14.58
C ASP A 163 14.84 -2.89 -14.22
N ARG A 164 14.43 -1.79 -14.87
CA ARG A 164 13.12 -1.16 -14.66
C ARG A 164 11.96 -2.14 -14.81
N ARG A 165 12.10 -3.17 -15.63
CA ARG A 165 11.05 -4.19 -15.88
C ARG A 165 10.85 -5.14 -14.69
N ASN A 166 11.81 -5.20 -13.78
CA ASN A 166 11.79 -6.10 -12.64
C ASN A 166 11.43 -5.39 -11.32
N ILE A 167 11.24 -4.07 -11.34
CA ILE A 167 10.98 -3.24 -10.15
C ILE A 167 9.74 -3.70 -9.36
N SER A 168 8.70 -4.16 -10.04
CA SER A 168 7.46 -4.63 -9.39
C SER A 168 7.49 -6.11 -9.01
N GLY A 169 8.45 -6.89 -9.53
CA GLY A 169 8.48 -8.35 -9.38
C GLY A 169 7.30 -9.09 -10.02
N GLN A 170 6.35 -8.41 -10.66
CA GLN A 170 5.29 -9.05 -11.43
C GLN A 170 5.89 -9.70 -12.68
N GLN A 171 5.70 -11.01 -12.81
CA GLN A 171 6.03 -11.75 -14.03
C GLN A 171 4.74 -11.96 -14.83
N GLU A 172 4.70 -11.51 -16.08
CA GLU A 172 3.63 -11.90 -17.01
C GLU A 172 3.86 -13.37 -17.38
N TYR A 173 2.93 -14.26 -17.04
CA TYR A 173 2.95 -15.60 -17.62
C TYR A 173 2.58 -15.48 -19.11
N GLU A 174 3.51 -15.83 -20.01
CA GLU A 174 3.17 -16.13 -21.40
C GLU A 174 2.29 -17.39 -21.39
N CYS A 175 1.06 -17.30 -21.91
CA CYS A 175 0.13 -18.42 -21.95
C CYS A 175 0.65 -19.53 -22.88
N CYS A 176 1.46 -20.45 -22.35
CA CYS A 176 1.61 -21.79 -22.89
C CYS A 176 0.60 -22.68 -22.17
N GLY A 177 -0.34 -23.25 -22.93
CA GLY A 177 -1.33 -24.18 -22.41
C GLY A 177 -0.68 -25.31 -21.60
N ASN A 178 -1.36 -25.69 -20.51
CA ASN A 178 -1.05 -26.72 -19.52
C ASN A 178 -0.37 -26.24 -18.22
N GLY A 179 -1.22 -26.09 -17.20
CA GLY A 179 -0.83 -26.23 -15.79
C GLY A 179 -0.46 -24.94 -15.08
N PHE A 180 -1.22 -24.60 -14.02
CA PHE A 180 -0.84 -23.60 -13.03
C PHE A 180 0.46 -24.02 -12.32
N ALA A 181 1.61 -23.62 -12.85
CA ALA A 181 2.89 -23.77 -12.19
C ALA A 181 3.06 -22.62 -11.18
N PHE A 182 2.74 -22.88 -9.91
CA PHE A 182 3.08 -21.96 -8.83
C PHE A 182 4.52 -22.20 -8.36
N GLN A 183 5.26 -21.12 -8.19
CA GLN A 183 6.58 -21.12 -7.58
C GLN A 183 6.43 -21.48 -6.10
N ASN A 184 6.86 -22.69 -5.72
CA ASN A 184 7.20 -23.04 -4.36
C ASN A 184 8.67 -23.44 -4.35
N SER A 185 9.48 -22.63 -3.65
CA SER A 185 10.79 -22.98 -3.10
C SER A 185 11.63 -23.99 -3.88
N ASN A 186 12.37 -23.50 -4.87
CA ASN A 186 13.77 -23.86 -5.01
C ASN A 186 14.47 -22.62 -5.52
N ILE A 187 15.19 -21.94 -4.63
CA ILE A 187 16.29 -21.07 -5.00
C ILE A 187 17.24 -21.97 -5.80
N ARG A 188 17.06 -22.02 -7.13
CA ARG A 188 18.21 -22.18 -7.99
C ARG A 188 19.04 -20.95 -7.66
N ARG A 189 20.07 -21.18 -6.86
CA ARG A 189 21.26 -20.33 -6.84
C ARG A 189 21.48 -19.97 -8.31
N CYS A 190 21.29 -18.70 -8.65
CA CYS A 190 21.62 -18.22 -9.98
C CYS A 190 23.15 -18.27 -10.06
N THR A 191 23.70 -19.47 -10.22
CA THR A 191 25.03 -19.65 -10.76
C THR A 191 24.90 -19.20 -12.19
N THR A 192 25.35 -17.96 -12.40
CA THR A 192 25.58 -17.33 -13.68
C THR A 192 26.33 -18.30 -14.59
N SER A 193 25.60 -19.08 -15.39
CA SER A 193 26.17 -19.65 -16.60
C SER A 193 26.40 -18.48 -17.52
N ALA A 194 27.61 -17.94 -17.49
CA ALA A 194 28.10 -16.89 -18.36
C ALA A 194 28.10 -17.40 -19.81
N SER A 195 26.95 -17.33 -20.47
CA SER A 195 26.87 -17.32 -21.92
C SER A 195 27.20 -15.91 -22.36
N HIS A 196 28.45 -15.72 -22.80
CA HIS A 196 28.97 -14.50 -23.38
C HIS A 196 28.08 -14.05 -24.56
N SER A 197 27.22 -13.07 -24.29
CA SER A 197 26.53 -12.29 -25.31
C SER A 197 26.47 -10.83 -24.84
N LYS A 198 27.46 -10.07 -25.32
CA LYS A 198 27.46 -8.62 -25.58
C LYS A 198 26.87 -7.71 -24.48
N THR A 199 27.78 -7.14 -23.68
CA THR A 199 27.76 -5.74 -23.21
C THR A 199 26.37 -5.15 -22.86
N TRP A 200 25.81 -5.50 -21.70
CA TRP A 200 24.66 -4.79 -21.12
C TRP A 200 25.15 -3.61 -20.28
N MET A 201 25.86 -2.68 -20.90
CA MET A 201 25.91 -1.30 -20.41
C MET A 201 24.84 -0.56 -21.20
N ASN A 202 23.68 -0.35 -20.59
CA ASN A 202 22.92 0.90 -20.63
C ASN A 202 21.71 0.73 -19.73
N GLY A 203 21.88 1.25 -18.51
CA GLY A 203 20.81 1.43 -17.54
C GLY A 203 19.78 2.44 -18.04
N TRP A 204 18.80 2.66 -17.19
CA TRP A 204 17.76 3.69 -17.26
C TRP A 204 18.12 4.90 -18.14
N SER A 205 17.24 5.27 -19.08
CA SER A 205 17.39 6.54 -19.81
C SER A 205 17.24 7.74 -18.86
N GLU A 206 17.71 8.92 -19.26
CA GLU A 206 17.51 10.14 -18.47
C GLU A 206 16.03 10.43 -18.19
N GLU A 207 15.15 10.14 -19.16
CA GLU A 207 13.71 10.26 -19.01
C GLU A 207 13.15 9.22 -18.03
N GLU A 208 13.61 7.97 -18.11
CA GLU A 208 13.20 6.91 -17.18
C GLU A 208 13.65 7.24 -15.74
N LEU A 209 14.87 7.78 -15.57
CA LEU A 209 15.35 8.28 -14.28
C LEU A 209 14.53 9.48 -13.81
N MET A 210 14.23 10.44 -14.69
CA MET A 210 13.39 11.60 -14.35
C MET A 210 12.02 11.16 -13.84
N LEU A 211 11.39 10.19 -14.51
CA LEU A 211 10.09 9.66 -14.09
C LEU A 211 10.18 8.97 -12.72
N ALA A 212 11.14 8.07 -12.52
CA ALA A 212 11.26 7.33 -11.26
C ALA A 212 11.72 8.19 -10.09
N THR A 213 12.80 8.94 -10.26
CA THR A 213 13.53 9.59 -9.16
C THR A 213 13.22 11.08 -9.03
N GLY A 214 12.65 11.70 -10.07
CA GLY A 214 12.51 13.15 -10.17
C GLY A 214 13.79 13.87 -10.59
N SER A 215 14.83 13.12 -10.98
CA SER A 215 16.11 13.67 -11.45
C SER A 215 16.66 12.82 -12.60
N ARG A 216 17.26 13.48 -13.60
CA ARG A 216 17.87 12.80 -14.76
C ARG A 216 19.15 12.04 -14.42
N THR A 217 19.76 12.32 -13.28
CA THR A 217 21.08 11.78 -12.91
C THR A 217 21.07 10.99 -11.60
N ALA A 218 20.06 11.19 -10.76
CA ALA A 218 19.99 10.49 -9.48
C ALA A 218 19.51 9.06 -9.69
N THR A 219 20.27 8.10 -9.16
CA THR A 219 19.93 6.67 -9.12
C THR A 219 19.46 6.22 -7.74
N HIS A 220 19.56 7.09 -6.73
CA HIS A 220 19.19 6.79 -5.36
C HIS A 220 17.86 7.48 -5.04
N LEU A 221 16.83 6.70 -4.71
CA LEU A 221 15.58 7.19 -4.17
C LEU A 221 15.61 7.07 -2.66
N GLN A 222 14.99 8.04 -1.99
CA GLN A 222 14.79 8.02 -0.55
C GLN A 222 13.43 8.63 -0.21
N HIS A 223 12.77 8.09 0.83
CA HIS A 223 11.63 8.75 1.49
C HIS A 223 11.85 8.84 2.99
N ASN A 224 11.01 9.62 3.67
CA ASN A 224 11.17 9.96 5.10
C ASN A 224 10.16 9.26 6.02
N LEU A 225 9.31 8.40 5.48
CA LEU A 225 8.39 7.58 6.27
C LEU A 225 9.05 6.26 6.67
N LYS A 226 9.06 5.93 7.97
CA LYS A 226 9.34 4.57 8.43
C LYS A 226 8.05 3.76 8.34
N LEU A 227 7.95 2.88 7.35
CA LEU A 227 6.74 2.13 7.06
C LEU A 227 6.86 0.66 7.47
N TYR A 228 5.76 0.13 7.96
CA TYR A 228 5.60 -1.28 8.31
C TYR A 228 4.34 -1.80 7.66
N SER A 229 4.40 -3.02 7.10
CA SER A 229 3.21 -3.69 6.61
C SER A 229 2.37 -4.20 7.80
N ALA A 230 1.08 -3.89 7.79
CA ALA A 230 0.16 -4.33 8.84
C ALA A 230 0.06 -5.86 8.95
N TYR A 231 0.25 -6.57 7.83
CA TYR A 231 0.17 -8.03 7.77
C TYR A 231 1.43 -8.71 8.31
N LEU A 232 2.58 -8.07 8.13
CA LEU A 232 3.85 -8.52 8.71
C LEU A 232 3.85 -8.42 10.24
N GLY A 233 3.19 -7.40 10.79
CA GLY A 233 3.13 -7.16 12.23
C GLY A 233 2.23 -8.12 13.02
N VAL A 234 1.46 -9.00 12.35
CA VAL A 234 0.54 -9.93 13.00
C VAL A 234 0.84 -11.37 12.57
N PRO A 235 1.07 -12.31 13.52
CA PRO A 235 1.31 -13.71 13.19
C PRO A 235 0.18 -14.31 12.34
N GLY A 236 0.55 -15.01 11.26
CA GLY A 236 -0.38 -15.72 10.40
C GLY A 236 -0.01 -17.20 10.21
N SER A 237 -0.85 -17.93 9.48
CA SER A 237 -0.62 -19.34 9.18
C SER A 237 0.27 -19.50 7.94
N ARG A 238 1.13 -20.53 7.91
CA ARG A 238 1.90 -20.91 6.69
C ARG A 238 1.01 -21.30 5.50
N ALA A 239 -0.28 -21.56 5.73
CA ALA A 239 -1.23 -21.87 4.68
C ALA A 239 -1.70 -20.62 3.90
N THR A 240 -1.53 -19.44 4.49
CA THR A 240 -2.06 -18.15 4.03
C THR A 240 -0.97 -17.08 3.92
N ARG A 241 0.16 -17.26 4.61
CA ARG A 241 1.33 -16.37 4.62
C ARG A 241 2.53 -16.97 3.88
N ASP A 242 3.32 -16.11 3.26
CA ASP A 242 4.64 -16.43 2.74
C ASP A 242 5.69 -16.53 3.85
N ASN A 243 6.95 -16.74 3.47
CA ASN A 243 8.05 -16.87 4.44
C ASN A 243 8.44 -15.55 5.13
N TYR A 244 7.97 -14.42 4.60
CA TYR A 244 8.23 -13.10 5.15
C TYR A 244 7.11 -12.67 6.08
N GLY A 245 5.89 -13.20 5.91
CA GLY A 245 4.72 -12.89 6.75
C GLY A 245 3.60 -12.17 6.00
N GLU A 246 3.78 -11.91 4.71
CA GLU A 246 2.76 -11.33 3.84
C GLU A 246 1.77 -12.40 3.36
N PRO A 247 0.54 -12.05 2.97
CA PRO A 247 -0.36 -12.98 2.31
C PRO A 247 0.30 -13.71 1.13
N LEU A 248 -0.09 -14.96 0.86
CA LEU A 248 0.33 -15.68 -0.34
C LEU A 248 -0.29 -15.11 -1.61
N ALA A 249 -1.51 -14.61 -1.52
CA ALA A 249 -2.15 -13.86 -2.58
C ALA A 249 -3.18 -12.88 -2.04
N THR A 250 -3.23 -11.72 -2.70
CA THR A 250 -4.31 -10.74 -2.58
C THR A 250 -5.06 -10.60 -3.89
N SER A 251 -4.46 -10.98 -5.02
CA SER A 251 -5.12 -11.12 -6.32
C SER A 251 -4.92 -12.54 -6.87
N HIS A 252 -5.96 -13.12 -7.48
CA HIS A 252 -5.91 -14.48 -8.02
C HIS A 252 -6.75 -14.64 -9.28
N HIS A 253 -6.15 -14.57 -10.46
CA HIS A 253 -6.83 -14.77 -11.75
C HIS A 253 -5.91 -15.51 -12.75
N SER A 254 -6.36 -15.68 -13.99
CA SER A 254 -5.68 -16.51 -15.00
C SER A 254 -4.27 -16.05 -15.40
N LYS A 255 -3.93 -14.78 -15.17
CA LYS A 255 -2.63 -14.20 -15.58
C LYS A 255 -1.69 -13.94 -14.41
N PHE A 256 -2.22 -13.84 -13.20
CA PHE A 256 -1.44 -13.51 -12.02
C PHE A 256 -2.10 -14.09 -10.77
N SER A 257 -1.25 -14.53 -9.85
CA SER A 257 -1.69 -14.89 -8.51
C SER A 257 -0.57 -14.60 -7.53
N GLY A 258 -0.82 -13.69 -6.61
CA GLY A 258 0.18 -13.18 -5.68
C GLY A 258 -0.32 -11.97 -4.91
N THR A 259 0.54 -11.41 -4.08
CA THR A 259 0.23 -10.25 -3.25
C THR A 259 0.66 -8.97 -3.95
N VAL A 260 -0.29 -8.05 -4.10
CA VAL A 260 -0.09 -6.72 -4.71
C VAL A 260 -0.80 -5.62 -3.93
N ASP A 261 -1.69 -5.98 -3.02
CA ASP A 261 -2.43 -5.07 -2.15
C ASP A 261 -1.75 -5.01 -0.79
N TYR A 262 -1.66 -3.81 -0.21
CA TYR A 262 -0.99 -3.61 1.07
C TYR A 262 -1.72 -2.57 1.93
N ILE A 263 -1.51 -2.69 3.24
CA ILE A 263 -1.81 -1.65 4.23
C ILE A 263 -0.51 -1.38 4.99
N TRP A 264 0.13 -0.25 4.68
CA TRP A 264 1.32 0.25 5.36
C TRP A 264 0.94 1.25 6.44
N HIS A 265 1.71 1.29 7.52
CA HIS A 265 1.52 2.26 8.59
C HIS A 265 2.86 2.73 9.17
N THR A 266 2.84 3.88 9.85
CA THR A 266 4.01 4.38 10.60
C THR A 266 4.05 3.82 12.03
N GLU A 267 5.19 4.00 12.71
CA GLU A 267 5.48 3.40 14.04
C GLU A 267 4.52 3.81 15.17
N GLN A 268 3.79 4.92 15.00
CA GLN A 268 2.79 5.36 15.98
C GLN A 268 1.51 4.50 15.96
N LEU A 269 1.39 3.56 15.02
CA LEU A 269 0.29 2.61 14.91
C LEU A 269 0.83 1.19 15.04
N ILE A 270 0.14 0.37 15.82
CA ILE A 270 0.50 -1.02 16.08
C ILE A 270 -0.63 -1.91 15.57
N PRO A 271 -0.37 -2.88 14.67
CA PRO A 271 -1.40 -3.79 14.21
C PRO A 271 -1.73 -4.81 15.31
N VAL A 272 -3.00 -4.87 15.68
CA VAL A 272 -3.52 -5.74 16.75
C VAL A 272 -3.99 -7.08 16.17
N ARG A 273 -4.67 -7.02 15.02
CA ARG A 273 -5.15 -8.19 14.28
C ARG A 273 -5.38 -7.84 12.82
N VAL A 274 -5.34 -8.86 11.98
CA VAL A 274 -5.67 -8.77 10.56
C VAL A 274 -6.70 -9.84 10.20
N LEU A 275 -7.51 -9.57 9.19
CA LEU A 275 -8.30 -10.61 8.54
C LEU A 275 -7.35 -11.40 7.64
N ASP A 276 -7.18 -12.69 7.92
CA ASP A 276 -6.32 -13.52 7.10
C ASP A 276 -6.94 -13.76 5.71
N THR A 277 -6.10 -13.99 4.70
CA THR A 277 -6.54 -14.29 3.33
C THR A 277 -6.89 -15.77 3.18
N LEU A 278 -7.40 -16.14 2.01
CA LEU A 278 -7.76 -17.52 1.73
C LEU A 278 -6.52 -18.39 1.52
N PRO A 279 -6.48 -19.61 2.11
CA PRO A 279 -5.41 -20.55 1.83
C PRO A 279 -5.29 -20.86 0.34
N MET A 280 -4.06 -21.10 -0.13
CA MET A 280 -3.82 -21.23 -1.57
C MET A 280 -4.52 -22.41 -2.23
N HIS A 281 -4.74 -23.49 -1.49
CA HIS A 281 -5.51 -24.64 -1.97
C HIS A 281 -7.00 -24.32 -2.17
N ILE A 282 -7.56 -23.34 -1.44
CA ILE A 282 -8.94 -22.87 -1.61
C ILE A 282 -9.04 -21.98 -2.84
N LEU A 283 -8.13 -21.02 -2.99
CA LEU A 283 -8.08 -20.14 -4.17
C LEU A 283 -7.97 -20.94 -5.47
N ARG A 284 -7.08 -21.94 -5.52
CA ARG A 284 -6.96 -22.83 -6.70
C ARG A 284 -8.24 -23.57 -7.03
N ARG A 285 -9.07 -23.91 -6.03
CA ARG A 285 -10.36 -24.59 -6.25
C ARG A 285 -11.43 -23.68 -6.81
N THR A 286 -11.29 -22.35 -6.72
CA THR A 286 -12.24 -21.42 -7.35
C THR A 286 -12.05 -21.34 -8.85
N GLY A 287 -10.88 -21.76 -9.38
CA GLY A 287 -10.53 -21.65 -10.79
C GLY A 287 -10.12 -20.22 -11.21
N GLY A 288 -9.86 -19.34 -10.24
CA GLY A 288 -9.68 -17.90 -10.44
C GLY A 288 -10.78 -17.07 -9.77
N LEU A 289 -10.50 -15.78 -9.65
CA LEU A 289 -11.40 -14.74 -9.22
C LEU A 289 -11.52 -13.69 -10.35
N PRO A 290 -12.65 -12.96 -10.47
CA PRO A 290 -13.89 -13.14 -9.71
C PRO A 290 -14.57 -14.49 -10.01
N SER A 291 -15.56 -14.86 -9.20
CA SER A 291 -16.34 -16.09 -9.36
C SER A 291 -17.81 -15.84 -8.99
N LYS A 292 -18.66 -16.87 -9.11
CA LYS A 292 -20.07 -16.78 -8.69
C LYS A 292 -20.26 -16.37 -7.22
N VAL A 293 -19.25 -16.59 -6.37
CA VAL A 293 -19.28 -16.30 -4.92
C VAL A 293 -18.47 -15.03 -4.60
N TRP A 294 -17.51 -14.65 -5.43
CA TRP A 294 -16.56 -13.59 -5.16
C TRP A 294 -16.63 -12.51 -6.25
N GLY A 295 -17.03 -11.30 -5.88
CA GLY A 295 -17.29 -10.21 -6.83
C GLY A 295 -16.07 -9.46 -7.38
N SER A 296 -14.86 -9.78 -6.90
CA SER A 296 -13.60 -9.16 -7.34
C SER A 296 -12.55 -10.25 -7.54
N ASP A 297 -11.57 -9.99 -8.42
CA ASP A 297 -10.33 -10.73 -8.56
C ASP A 297 -9.33 -10.51 -7.42
N HIS A 298 -9.57 -9.50 -6.58
CA HIS A 298 -8.81 -9.18 -5.38
C HIS A 298 -9.57 -9.59 -4.10
N LEU A 299 -8.81 -9.92 -3.06
CA LEU A 299 -9.28 -10.18 -1.70
C LEU A 299 -9.15 -8.89 -0.87
N ALA A 300 -10.21 -8.55 -0.13
CA ALA A 300 -10.18 -7.40 0.76
C ALA A 300 -9.18 -7.61 1.91
N LEU A 301 -8.30 -6.64 2.11
CA LEU A 301 -7.44 -6.57 3.29
C LEU A 301 -8.12 -5.80 4.41
N VAL A 302 -8.11 -6.37 5.62
CA VAL A 302 -8.65 -5.72 6.83
C VAL A 302 -7.64 -5.84 7.96
N CYS A 303 -7.40 -4.74 8.67
CA CYS A 303 -6.59 -4.73 9.89
C CYS A 303 -7.26 -3.88 10.98
N GLU A 304 -6.97 -4.23 12.23
CA GLU A 304 -7.21 -3.38 13.39
C GLU A 304 -5.88 -2.83 13.88
N LEU A 305 -5.83 -1.51 14.05
CA LEU A 305 -4.64 -0.79 14.50
C LEU A 305 -4.94 -0.11 15.84
N ALA A 306 -3.98 -0.12 16.75
CA ALA A 306 -3.98 0.66 17.97
C ALA A 306 -2.96 1.80 17.86
N PHE A 307 -3.21 2.92 18.52
CA PHE A 307 -2.18 3.93 18.70
C PHE A 307 -1.13 3.41 19.69
N ALA A 308 0.15 3.56 19.34
CA ALA A 308 1.24 3.31 20.28
C ALA A 308 1.09 4.23 21.50
N ALA A 309 1.48 3.73 22.67
CA ALA A 309 1.60 4.58 23.85
C ALA A 309 2.66 5.67 23.57
N ALA A 310 2.43 6.89 24.05
CA ALA A 310 3.49 7.90 24.02
C ALA A 310 4.58 7.44 25.00
N ASP A 311 5.81 7.28 24.52
CA ASP A 311 6.95 7.01 25.39
C ASP A 311 7.14 8.20 26.35
N ASP A 312 7.00 7.95 27.65
CA ASP A 312 7.21 8.91 28.76
C ASP A 312 8.73 9.10 29.03
N ASP A 313 9.59 9.15 27.99
CA ASP A 313 11.04 8.96 28.14
C ASP A 313 11.89 10.25 28.25
N ASP A 314 11.27 11.40 28.54
CA ASP A 314 11.96 12.69 28.64
C ASP A 314 12.12 13.22 30.09
N ASN A 315 11.79 12.40 31.10
CA ASN A 315 11.81 12.85 32.51
C ASN A 315 12.87 12.18 33.40
N ASN A 316 13.82 11.41 32.86
CA ASN A 316 14.83 10.75 33.70
C ASN A 316 16.29 10.95 33.27
N LYS A 317 16.59 12.02 32.53
CA LYS A 317 17.98 12.40 32.17
C LYS A 317 18.58 13.55 32.99
N ASN A 318 17.89 14.07 34.02
CA ASN A 318 18.43 15.10 34.91
C ASN A 318 18.14 14.81 36.38
N MET A 319 18.70 13.72 36.90
CA MET A 319 18.90 13.54 38.35
C MET A 319 20.28 12.96 38.63
#